data_AF-A0A4V3CQX7-F1
#
_entry.id   AF-A0A4V3CQX7-F1
#
_cell.length_a   1.000
_cell.length_b   1.000
_cell.length_c   1.000
_cell.angle_alpha   90.00
_cell.angle_beta   90.00
_cell.angle_gamma   90.00
#
_symmetry.space_group_name_H-M   'P 1'
#
loop_
_entity.id
_entity.type
_entity.pdbx_description
1 polymer ?
#
loop_
_entity_poly.entity_id
_entity_poly.type
_entity_poly.pdbx_seq_one_letter_code
_entity_poly.pdbx_strand_id
1 'polypeptide(L)'
;MEVISREYVESELARYKTPGMGVGVIQDGKVVFAKGFGYRDMSTVAPITENTQWGIASCTKSFTATLCGMLADEGYFTLEQPIREYLPDFQMYDPVATKLCTLKDMLCHRTGLGGYDAVWADNCTREDLWRRLRYLRPNASFRGLVQYNNLIYTMAGHACEKVTGLSWDQLVQERIFAPLGMNDSNTSIVDLMKSSDFAQPYWPTDEGPVPVDNWNVDLGAPAAAINSTINDMLKWLQFNIDDGVVNGKRLIKKETLEEIHTAQVRYKLWPWDFPENPPMAGYALGWYNDVYRGIPVYWHIGEIEGYGTMMAVLPRQKTGIVLFNNLHAPDVLIQCSVMDTIIDNLLGLTPGNWAERYYAQRNNYGYMLGDWRCDLMGVDKVKGTSLSHDLKSYVGEYYEPGHGTIKIFQKDDGLGMIYRGVEQPMKHYHYDVFKVSCIKMDTLVVTAPLSFRTNSRDGSIDGFEFKLYPQVEPILFKRSK
;
A
#
# COMPACT_ATOMS: atom_id res chain seq x y z
N MET A 1 -32.48 8.67 -11.00
CA MET A 1 -31.91 8.97 -9.68
C MET A 1 -30.51 9.47 -9.93
N GLU A 2 -30.13 10.61 -9.36
CA GLU A 2 -28.77 11.15 -9.53
C GLU A 2 -27.79 10.29 -8.72
N VAL A 3 -26.65 9.92 -9.32
CA VAL A 3 -25.64 9.05 -8.67
C VAL A 3 -25.03 9.76 -7.46
N ILE A 4 -24.59 10.99 -7.67
CA ILE A 4 -24.09 11.91 -6.64
C ILE A 4 -24.10 13.33 -7.21
N SER A 5 -24.44 14.33 -6.40
CA SER A 5 -24.43 15.73 -6.85
C SER A 5 -23.03 16.32 -6.87
N ARG A 6 -22.82 17.30 -7.77
CA ARG A 6 -21.55 18.02 -7.86
C ARG A 6 -21.23 18.76 -6.56
N GLU A 7 -22.24 19.40 -5.99
CA GLU A 7 -22.13 20.21 -4.78
C GLU A 7 -21.65 19.36 -3.60
N TYR A 8 -22.09 18.09 -3.52
CA TYR A 8 -21.64 17.18 -2.47
C TYR A 8 -20.14 16.92 -2.59
N VAL A 9 -19.67 16.50 -3.77
CA VAL A 9 -18.25 16.16 -3.99
C VAL A 9 -17.37 17.40 -3.80
N GLU A 10 -17.77 18.56 -4.34
CA GLU A 10 -17.01 19.81 -4.18
C GLU A 10 -16.97 20.28 -2.71
N SER A 11 -18.03 20.06 -1.94
CA SER A 11 -18.03 20.37 -0.50
C SER A 11 -17.08 19.47 0.29
N GLU A 12 -16.97 18.20 -0.09
CA GLU A 12 -16.02 17.26 0.50
C GLU A 12 -14.57 17.62 0.10
N LEU A 13 -14.30 17.93 -1.18
CA LEU A 13 -12.98 18.40 -1.61
C LEU A 13 -12.53 19.63 -0.80
N ALA A 14 -13.43 20.61 -0.60
CA ALA A 14 -13.15 21.79 0.22
C ALA A 14 -12.90 21.43 1.70
N ARG A 15 -13.69 20.50 2.25
CA ARG A 15 -13.58 20.03 3.64
C ARG A 15 -12.23 19.37 3.94
N TYR A 16 -11.73 18.55 3.02
CA TYR A 16 -10.46 17.82 3.15
C TYR A 16 -9.27 18.53 2.50
N LYS A 17 -9.49 19.69 1.85
CA LYS A 17 -8.50 20.44 1.07
C LYS A 17 -7.85 19.58 -0.05
N THR A 18 -8.61 18.64 -0.60
CA THR A 18 -8.18 17.75 -1.68
C THR A 18 -8.27 18.50 -3.02
N PRO A 19 -7.19 18.56 -3.84
CA PRO A 19 -7.21 19.32 -5.10
C PRO A 19 -8.25 18.84 -6.11
N GLY A 20 -8.42 17.52 -6.23
CA GLY A 20 -9.46 16.96 -7.08
C GLY A 20 -9.73 15.48 -6.82
N MET A 21 -10.87 15.04 -7.36
CA MET A 21 -11.34 13.66 -7.27
C MET A 21 -11.89 13.16 -8.60
N GLY A 22 -11.56 11.91 -8.95
CA GLY A 22 -12.23 11.16 -10.01
C GLY A 22 -13.28 10.21 -9.43
N VAL A 23 -14.47 10.14 -10.04
CA VAL A 23 -15.56 9.25 -9.61
C VAL A 23 -16.10 8.46 -10.80
N GLY A 24 -16.05 7.14 -10.72
CA GLY A 24 -16.61 6.20 -11.68
C GLY A 24 -17.62 5.26 -11.04
N VAL A 25 -18.74 5.01 -11.73
CA VAL A 25 -19.77 4.05 -11.33
C VAL A 25 -20.28 3.29 -12.55
N ILE A 26 -20.26 1.96 -12.44
CA ILE A 26 -20.89 1.03 -13.38
C ILE A 26 -21.99 0.27 -12.66
N GLN A 27 -23.15 0.12 -13.29
CA GLN A 27 -24.26 -0.65 -12.76
C GLN A 27 -24.96 -1.39 -13.90
N ASP A 28 -25.26 -2.68 -13.70
CA ASP A 28 -25.97 -3.52 -14.67
C ASP A 28 -25.34 -3.48 -16.08
N GLY A 29 -24.01 -3.52 -16.15
CA GLY A 29 -23.28 -3.50 -17.43
C GLY A 29 -23.18 -2.13 -18.10
N LYS A 30 -23.59 -1.04 -17.42
CA LYS A 30 -23.60 0.32 -17.98
C LYS A 30 -22.84 1.28 -17.09
N VAL A 31 -21.94 2.07 -17.69
CA VAL A 31 -21.34 3.22 -17.00
C VAL A 31 -22.44 4.25 -16.75
N VAL A 32 -22.84 4.41 -15.49
CA VAL A 32 -23.87 5.37 -15.07
C VAL A 32 -23.26 6.68 -14.57
N PHE A 33 -21.95 6.69 -14.27
CA PHE A 33 -21.20 7.88 -13.89
C PHE A 33 -19.71 7.73 -14.21
N ALA A 34 -19.09 8.76 -14.78
CA ALA A 34 -17.65 8.87 -14.94
C ALA A 34 -17.32 10.37 -15.05
N LYS A 35 -16.90 10.99 -13.95
CA LYS A 35 -16.64 12.44 -13.90
C LYS A 35 -15.48 12.77 -12.98
N GLY A 36 -14.76 13.84 -13.33
CA GLY A 36 -13.80 14.52 -12.47
C GLY A 36 -14.37 15.74 -11.78
N PHE A 37 -13.80 16.06 -10.62
CA PHE A 37 -14.11 17.22 -9.79
C PHE A 37 -12.82 17.88 -9.32
N GLY A 38 -12.77 19.21 -9.32
CA GLY A 38 -11.53 19.93 -8.98
C GLY A 38 -10.47 19.80 -10.08
N TYR A 39 -9.20 19.79 -9.67
CA TYR A 39 -8.07 19.96 -10.58
C TYR A 39 -7.11 18.78 -10.53
N ARG A 40 -6.73 18.31 -11.73
CA ARG A 40 -5.63 17.35 -11.87
C ARG A 40 -4.28 18.04 -11.69
N ASP A 41 -4.21 19.34 -11.99
CA ASP A 41 -3.05 20.20 -11.72
C ASP A 41 -3.55 21.60 -11.34
N MET A 42 -3.27 22.00 -10.10
CA MET A 42 -3.62 23.30 -9.53
C MET A 42 -2.86 24.47 -10.16
N SER A 43 -1.66 24.24 -10.72
CA SER A 43 -0.83 25.30 -11.31
C SER A 43 -1.38 25.77 -12.65
N THR A 44 -1.91 24.83 -13.44
CA THR A 44 -2.54 25.09 -14.74
C THR A 44 -4.07 25.17 -14.65
N VAL A 45 -4.64 24.87 -13.48
CA VAL A 45 -6.09 24.80 -13.26
C VAL A 45 -6.74 23.78 -14.21
N ALA A 46 -5.99 22.73 -14.58
CA ALA A 46 -6.44 21.71 -15.50
C ALA A 46 -7.48 20.81 -14.80
N PRO A 47 -8.66 20.58 -15.40
CA PRO A 47 -9.71 19.78 -14.77
C PRO A 47 -9.35 18.29 -14.79
N ILE A 48 -9.90 17.54 -13.84
CA ILE A 48 -9.93 16.08 -13.92
C ILE A 48 -10.95 15.63 -14.96
N THR A 49 -10.59 14.62 -15.75
CA THR A 49 -11.45 13.94 -16.72
C THR A 49 -11.57 12.46 -16.36
N GLU A 50 -12.46 11.76 -17.06
CA GLU A 50 -12.57 10.30 -17.00
C GLU A 50 -11.34 9.54 -17.53
N ASN A 51 -10.47 10.24 -18.27
CA ASN A 51 -9.23 9.70 -18.85
C ASN A 51 -7.97 10.17 -18.11
N THR A 52 -8.12 10.98 -17.06
CA THR A 52 -6.99 11.37 -16.22
C THR A 52 -6.33 10.11 -15.64
N GLN A 53 -5.01 10.02 -15.73
CA GLN A 53 -4.18 8.94 -15.23
C GLN A 53 -3.89 9.09 -13.74
N TRP A 54 -3.98 7.97 -13.02
CA TRP A 54 -3.77 7.86 -11.58
C TRP A 54 -2.97 6.62 -11.25
N GLY A 55 -2.08 6.69 -10.27
CA GLY A 55 -1.57 5.49 -9.62
C GLY A 55 -2.65 4.87 -8.73
N ILE A 56 -3.05 3.63 -9.00
CA ILE A 56 -4.12 2.96 -8.23
C ILE A 56 -3.60 2.32 -6.94
N ALA A 57 -2.27 2.38 -6.73
CA ALA A 57 -1.61 1.94 -5.52
C ALA A 57 -2.03 0.51 -5.14
N SER A 58 -2.32 0.26 -3.85
CA SER A 58 -2.67 -1.06 -3.35
C SER A 58 -3.89 -1.74 -3.99
N CYS A 59 -4.74 -1.04 -4.74
CA CYS A 59 -5.75 -1.70 -5.57
C CYS A 59 -5.13 -2.66 -6.61
N THR A 60 -3.86 -2.45 -6.97
CA THR A 60 -3.02 -3.36 -7.78
C THR A 60 -3.00 -4.79 -7.25
N LYS A 61 -3.09 -4.98 -5.92
CA LYS A 61 -3.07 -6.30 -5.29
C LYS A 61 -4.19 -7.20 -5.81
N SER A 62 -5.38 -6.64 -6.08
CA SER A 62 -6.49 -7.39 -6.66
C SER A 62 -6.18 -7.95 -8.06
N PHE A 63 -5.42 -7.21 -8.87
CA PHE A 63 -4.95 -7.67 -10.18
C PHE A 63 -3.92 -8.77 -10.03
N THR A 64 -2.96 -8.63 -9.10
CA THR A 64 -1.97 -9.67 -8.81
C THR A 64 -2.60 -10.94 -8.28
N ALA A 65 -3.60 -10.86 -7.39
CA ALA A 65 -4.34 -12.02 -6.91
C ALA A 65 -5.08 -12.73 -8.05
N THR A 66 -5.73 -11.95 -8.92
CA THR A 66 -6.41 -12.47 -10.12
C THR A 66 -5.44 -13.12 -11.08
N LEU A 67 -4.27 -12.53 -11.31
CA LEU A 67 -3.21 -13.13 -12.11
C LEU A 67 -2.73 -14.46 -11.50
N CYS A 68 -2.55 -14.52 -10.18
CA CYS A 68 -2.21 -15.78 -9.50
C CYS A 68 -3.31 -16.83 -9.72
N GLY A 69 -4.59 -16.45 -9.62
CA GLY A 69 -5.71 -17.35 -9.88
C GLY A 69 -5.76 -17.86 -11.32
N MET A 70 -5.55 -16.97 -12.31
CA MET A 70 -5.48 -17.35 -13.73
C MET A 70 -4.35 -18.36 -13.98
N LEU A 71 -3.16 -18.12 -13.43
CA LEU A 71 -2.02 -19.05 -13.57
C LEU A 71 -2.24 -20.37 -12.82
N ALA A 72 -2.97 -20.34 -11.70
CA ALA A 72 -3.39 -21.56 -11.02
C ALA A 72 -4.37 -22.37 -11.87
N ASP A 73 -5.30 -21.71 -12.55
CA ASP A 73 -6.25 -22.36 -13.46
C ASP A 73 -5.57 -22.99 -14.68
N GLU A 74 -4.50 -22.38 -15.16
CA GLU A 74 -3.63 -22.84 -16.23
C GLU A 74 -2.67 -23.97 -15.79
N GLY A 75 -2.58 -24.25 -14.48
CA GLY A 75 -1.78 -25.35 -13.93
C GLY A 75 -0.31 -25.03 -13.66
N TYR A 76 0.09 -23.75 -13.62
CA TYR A 76 1.45 -23.37 -13.23
C TYR A 76 1.73 -23.65 -11.76
N PHE A 77 0.72 -23.48 -10.89
CA PHE A 77 0.76 -23.80 -9.47
C PHE A 77 -0.66 -23.97 -8.91
N THR A 78 -0.79 -24.17 -7.61
CA THR A 78 -2.05 -24.07 -6.86
C THR A 78 -1.90 -23.02 -5.77
N LEU A 79 -3.02 -22.48 -5.26
CA LEU A 79 -2.98 -21.47 -4.20
C LEU A 79 -2.68 -22.10 -2.81
N GLU A 80 -2.85 -23.42 -2.69
CA GLU A 80 -2.80 -24.20 -1.44
C GLU A 80 -1.53 -25.02 -1.26
N GLN A 81 -0.80 -25.34 -2.35
CA GLN A 81 0.47 -26.04 -2.19
C GLN A 81 1.54 -25.07 -1.67
N PRO A 82 2.48 -25.55 -0.85
CA PRO A 82 3.59 -24.74 -0.39
C PRO A 82 4.36 -24.16 -1.56
N ILE A 83 4.63 -22.85 -1.53
CA ILE A 83 5.29 -22.13 -2.65
C ILE A 83 6.66 -22.73 -2.99
N ARG A 84 7.34 -23.30 -1.99
CA ARG A 84 8.64 -23.95 -2.14
C ARG A 84 8.65 -25.14 -3.10
N GLU A 85 7.50 -25.77 -3.34
CA GLU A 85 7.39 -26.87 -4.31
C GLU A 85 7.57 -26.36 -5.74
N TYR A 86 7.23 -25.10 -5.98
CA TYR A 86 7.43 -24.42 -7.26
C TYR A 86 8.72 -23.59 -7.29
N LEU A 87 9.12 -23.03 -6.14
CA LEU A 87 10.29 -22.17 -5.97
C LEU A 87 11.18 -22.70 -4.84
N PRO A 88 12.06 -23.68 -5.11
CA PRO A 88 12.84 -24.37 -4.08
C PRO A 88 13.76 -23.49 -3.24
N ASP A 89 14.08 -22.29 -3.71
CA ASP A 89 14.90 -21.30 -3.01
C ASP A 89 14.10 -20.43 -2.02
N PHE A 90 12.78 -20.57 -1.97
CA PHE A 90 11.91 -19.89 -1.01
C PHE A 90 12.34 -20.19 0.43
N GLN A 91 12.64 -19.12 1.16
CA GLN A 91 13.00 -19.20 2.56
C GLN A 91 12.62 -17.91 3.29
N MET A 92 11.86 -18.08 4.36
CA MET A 92 11.59 -17.04 5.36
C MET A 92 12.46 -17.28 6.60
N TYR A 93 12.52 -16.29 7.49
CA TYR A 93 13.20 -16.45 8.77
C TYR A 93 12.60 -17.60 9.62
N ASP A 94 11.27 -17.75 9.62
CA ASP A 94 10.57 -18.84 10.30
C ASP A 94 10.65 -20.15 9.47
N PRO A 95 11.24 -21.24 10.02
CA PRO A 95 11.28 -22.55 9.36
C PRO A 95 9.90 -23.15 9.06
N VAL A 96 8.89 -22.87 9.88
CA VAL A 96 7.51 -23.35 9.66
C VAL A 96 6.90 -22.64 8.47
N ALA A 97 6.96 -21.31 8.43
CA ALA A 97 6.52 -20.53 7.27
C ALA A 97 7.27 -20.93 6.00
N THR A 98 8.59 -21.12 6.08
CA THR A 98 9.43 -21.60 4.97
C THR A 98 8.95 -22.94 4.39
N LYS A 99 8.44 -23.84 5.24
CA LYS A 99 7.97 -25.16 4.80
C LYS A 99 6.54 -25.16 4.28
N LEU A 100 5.67 -24.31 4.84
CA LEU A 100 4.21 -24.43 4.69
C LEU A 100 3.52 -23.23 4.03
N CYS A 101 4.22 -22.10 3.83
CA CYS A 101 3.63 -20.92 3.22
C CYS A 101 3.18 -21.20 1.79
N THR A 102 1.93 -20.86 1.50
CA THR A 102 1.31 -20.99 0.18
C THR A 102 1.07 -19.60 -0.42
N LEU A 103 0.74 -19.53 -1.72
CA LEU A 103 0.32 -18.25 -2.33
C LEU A 103 -0.92 -17.68 -1.64
N LYS A 104 -1.86 -18.53 -1.23
CA LYS A 104 -3.02 -18.09 -0.43
C LYS A 104 -2.60 -17.39 0.86
N ASP A 105 -1.61 -17.91 1.59
CA ASP A 105 -1.12 -17.27 2.82
C ASP A 105 -0.47 -15.90 2.54
N MET A 106 0.22 -15.76 1.41
CA MET A 106 0.80 -14.49 0.97
C MET A 106 -0.28 -13.48 0.59
N LEU A 107 -1.24 -13.89 -0.23
CA LEU A 107 -2.30 -13.04 -0.78
C LEU A 107 -3.36 -12.62 0.25
N CYS A 108 -3.47 -13.33 1.38
CA CYS A 108 -4.31 -12.92 2.52
C CYS A 108 -3.54 -12.51 3.79
N HIS A 109 -2.26 -12.15 3.64
CA HIS A 109 -1.47 -11.48 4.67
C HIS A 109 -1.30 -12.24 5.99
N ARG A 110 -1.14 -13.57 5.96
CA ARG A 110 -1.07 -14.40 7.19
C ARG A 110 0.24 -15.17 7.35
N THR A 111 1.34 -14.59 6.88
CA THR A 111 2.68 -15.21 6.91
C THR A 111 3.40 -15.06 8.25
N GLY A 112 2.87 -14.25 9.18
CA GLY A 112 3.50 -13.90 10.47
C GLY A 112 4.58 -12.80 10.36
N LEU A 113 4.80 -12.29 9.14
CA LEU A 113 5.75 -11.21 8.89
C LEU A 113 5.03 -9.85 8.91
N GLY A 114 5.35 -9.03 9.91
CA GLY A 114 4.89 -7.63 9.97
C GLY A 114 5.43 -6.75 8.85
N GLY A 115 5.02 -5.47 8.82
CA GLY A 115 5.45 -4.52 7.79
C GLY A 115 6.96 -4.29 7.82
N TYR A 116 7.62 -4.51 6.67
CA TYR A 116 9.05 -4.30 6.46
C TYR A 116 9.32 -3.27 5.35
N ASP A 117 8.46 -2.27 5.16
CA ASP A 117 8.54 -1.31 4.04
C ASP A 117 9.79 -0.40 3.98
N ALA A 118 10.72 -0.52 4.94
CA ALA A 118 12.05 0.07 4.84
C ALA A 118 13.06 -0.81 4.07
N VAL A 119 12.77 -2.10 3.79
CA VAL A 119 13.70 -3.02 3.10
C VAL A 119 13.86 -2.73 1.61
N TRP A 120 13.03 -1.85 1.05
CA TRP A 120 13.00 -1.41 -0.35
C TRP A 120 14.21 -0.52 -0.71
N ALA A 121 15.36 -0.81 -0.13
CA ALA A 121 16.60 -0.07 -0.24
C ALA A 121 17.57 -0.71 -1.24
N ASP A 122 18.27 0.18 -1.95
CA ASP A 122 19.38 -0.03 -2.88
C ASP A 122 18.98 -0.51 -4.29
N ASN A 123 19.92 -0.39 -5.25
CA ASN A 123 19.88 -0.99 -6.59
C ASN A 123 19.71 -2.53 -6.49
N CYS A 124 18.52 -2.96 -6.09
CA CYS A 124 18.18 -4.34 -5.83
C CYS A 124 17.02 -4.77 -6.72
N THR A 125 17.00 -6.05 -7.03
CA THR A 125 15.97 -6.68 -7.84
C THR A 125 14.89 -7.29 -6.94
N ARG A 126 13.71 -7.64 -7.51
CA ARG A 126 12.70 -8.43 -6.77
C ARG A 126 13.27 -9.76 -6.25
N GLU A 127 14.25 -10.33 -6.96
CA GLU A 127 14.96 -11.54 -6.52
C GLU A 127 15.86 -11.29 -5.30
N ASP A 128 16.49 -10.12 -5.18
CA ASP A 128 17.24 -9.76 -3.98
C ASP A 128 16.32 -9.60 -2.77
N LEU A 129 15.15 -8.96 -2.97
CA LEU A 129 14.11 -8.87 -1.94
C LEU A 129 13.57 -10.24 -1.52
N TRP A 130 13.33 -11.14 -2.48
CA TRP A 130 12.94 -12.53 -2.23
C TRP A 130 13.96 -13.24 -1.34
N ARG A 131 15.25 -13.08 -1.63
CA ARG A 131 16.33 -13.67 -0.83
C ARG A 131 16.42 -13.05 0.56
N ARG A 132 16.10 -11.76 0.73
CA ARG A 132 16.12 -11.05 2.02
C ARG A 132 15.07 -11.55 3.00
N LEU A 133 13.97 -12.18 2.55
CA LEU A 133 12.92 -12.75 3.42
C LEU A 133 13.47 -13.67 4.54
N ARG A 134 14.58 -14.36 4.29
CA ARG A 134 15.24 -15.25 5.27
C ARG A 134 15.85 -14.53 6.47
N TYR A 135 16.01 -13.22 6.39
CA TYR A 135 16.60 -12.39 7.44
C TYR A 135 15.57 -11.57 8.21
N LEU A 136 14.34 -11.45 7.69
CA LEU A 136 13.28 -10.63 8.28
C LEU A 136 12.55 -11.40 9.37
N ARG A 137 12.67 -10.93 10.62
CA ARG A 137 12.10 -11.62 11.79
C ARG A 137 10.58 -11.48 11.82
N PRO A 138 9.82 -12.56 12.02
CA PRO A 138 8.40 -12.45 12.26
C PRO A 138 8.14 -11.82 13.63
N ASN A 139 7.00 -11.15 13.77
CA ASN A 139 6.49 -10.63 15.04
C ASN A 139 5.18 -11.32 15.46
N ALA A 140 4.70 -12.28 14.66
CA ALA A 140 3.60 -13.18 15.00
C ALA A 140 3.93 -14.61 14.52
N SER A 141 3.20 -15.59 15.04
CA SER A 141 3.31 -16.96 14.52
C SER A 141 2.70 -17.04 13.11
N PHE A 142 3.24 -17.95 12.28
CA PHE A 142 2.68 -18.25 10.97
C PHE A 142 1.19 -18.60 11.07
N ARG A 143 0.33 -17.91 10.30
CA ARG A 143 -1.15 -17.95 10.34
C ARG A 143 -1.80 -17.53 11.66
N GLY A 144 -1.03 -17.06 12.65
CA GLY A 144 -1.56 -16.64 13.95
C GLY A 144 -2.15 -15.23 13.95
N LEU A 145 -1.65 -14.35 13.08
CA LEU A 145 -2.15 -12.98 12.92
C LEU A 145 -2.17 -12.61 11.43
N VAL A 146 -3.15 -11.80 11.05
CA VAL A 146 -3.19 -11.13 9.74
C VAL A 146 -2.45 -9.80 9.84
N GLN A 147 -1.47 -9.60 8.95
CA GLN A 147 -0.58 -8.45 8.96
C GLN A 147 -0.33 -8.01 7.52
N TYR A 148 -0.98 -6.92 7.12
CA TYR A 148 -0.86 -6.36 5.79
C TYR A 148 0.60 -6.09 5.43
N ASN A 149 1.07 -6.67 4.33
CA ASN A 149 2.49 -6.67 3.98
C ASN A 149 2.70 -6.54 2.47
N ASN A 150 3.18 -5.37 2.05
CA ASN A 150 3.46 -5.10 0.63
C ASN A 150 4.55 -6.00 0.07
N LEU A 151 5.63 -6.24 0.84
CA LEU A 151 6.75 -7.08 0.41
C LEU A 151 6.26 -8.49 0.07
N ILE A 152 5.50 -9.12 0.98
CA ILE A 152 4.96 -10.47 0.75
C ILE A 152 4.04 -10.50 -0.48
N TYR A 153 3.24 -9.47 -0.71
CA TYR A 153 2.39 -9.39 -1.89
C TYR A 153 3.18 -9.24 -3.19
N THR A 154 4.24 -8.42 -3.18
CA THR A 154 5.18 -8.33 -4.30
C THR A 154 5.84 -9.66 -4.59
N MET A 155 6.14 -10.45 -3.56
CA MET A 155 6.72 -11.79 -3.72
C MET A 155 5.72 -12.80 -4.30
N ALA A 156 4.40 -12.64 -4.08
CA ALA A 156 3.40 -13.42 -4.80
C ALA A 156 3.42 -13.11 -6.31
N GLY A 157 3.56 -11.83 -6.70
CA GLY A 157 3.79 -11.46 -8.10
C GLY A 157 5.10 -12.00 -8.66
N HIS A 158 6.19 -11.95 -7.88
CA HIS A 158 7.48 -12.53 -8.26
C HIS A 158 7.40 -14.04 -8.53
N ALA A 159 6.56 -14.75 -7.78
CA ALA A 159 6.33 -16.17 -8.02
C ALA A 159 5.73 -16.43 -9.41
N CYS A 160 4.78 -15.58 -9.85
CA CYS A 160 4.24 -15.63 -11.23
C CYS A 160 5.35 -15.44 -12.27
N GLU A 161 6.31 -14.56 -12.02
CA GLU A 161 7.44 -14.34 -12.93
C GLU A 161 8.31 -15.58 -13.04
N LYS A 162 8.64 -16.19 -11.91
CA LYS A 162 9.54 -17.34 -11.87
C LYS A 162 8.94 -18.57 -12.57
N VAL A 163 7.64 -18.81 -12.44
CA VAL A 163 7.00 -20.00 -13.06
C VAL A 163 6.69 -19.82 -14.55
N THR A 164 6.54 -18.58 -15.03
CA THR A 164 6.21 -18.30 -16.44
C THR A 164 7.41 -17.86 -17.28
N GLY A 165 8.44 -17.27 -16.64
CA GLY A 165 9.56 -16.61 -17.31
C GLY A 165 9.25 -15.21 -17.87
N LEU A 166 8.02 -14.71 -17.70
CA LEU A 166 7.61 -13.36 -18.09
C LEU A 166 7.68 -12.41 -16.89
N SER A 167 7.90 -11.12 -17.11
CA SER A 167 7.77 -10.15 -16.02
C SER A 167 6.32 -10.03 -15.57
N TRP A 168 6.10 -9.60 -14.33
CA TRP A 168 4.74 -9.35 -13.83
C TRP A 168 4.02 -8.31 -14.70
N ASP A 169 4.73 -7.28 -15.14
CA ASP A 169 4.27 -6.22 -16.03
C ASP A 169 3.73 -6.79 -17.36
N GLN A 170 4.47 -7.72 -17.98
CA GLN A 170 4.03 -8.42 -19.19
C GLN A 170 2.80 -9.29 -18.94
N LEU A 171 2.78 -10.01 -17.82
CA LEU A 171 1.66 -10.88 -17.46
C LEU A 171 0.36 -10.09 -17.25
N VAL A 172 0.39 -8.97 -16.52
CA VAL A 172 -0.78 -8.11 -16.32
C VAL A 172 -1.24 -7.51 -17.65
N GLN A 173 -0.32 -7.04 -18.49
CA GLN A 173 -0.65 -6.52 -19.81
C GLN A 173 -1.35 -7.57 -20.68
N GLU A 174 -0.78 -8.77 -20.79
CA GLU A 174 -1.26 -9.82 -21.70
C GLU A 174 -2.50 -10.54 -21.20
N ARG A 175 -2.60 -10.80 -19.89
CA ARG A 175 -3.67 -11.62 -19.30
C ARG A 175 -4.86 -10.80 -18.81
N ILE A 176 -4.64 -9.53 -18.46
CA ILE A 176 -5.69 -8.68 -17.89
C ILE A 176 -5.97 -7.46 -18.77
N PHE A 177 -4.99 -6.57 -18.97
CA PHE A 177 -5.27 -5.29 -19.63
C PHE A 177 -5.75 -5.45 -21.07
N ALA A 178 -5.02 -6.22 -21.89
CA ALA A 178 -5.38 -6.41 -23.29
C ALA A 178 -6.74 -7.13 -23.47
N PRO A 179 -7.05 -8.23 -22.76
CA PRO A 179 -8.37 -8.88 -22.85
C PRO A 179 -9.55 -8.02 -22.37
N LEU A 180 -9.33 -7.15 -21.37
CA LEU A 180 -10.36 -6.23 -20.87
C LEU A 180 -10.45 -4.94 -21.70
N GLY A 181 -9.50 -4.69 -22.60
CA GLY A 181 -9.41 -3.45 -23.36
C GLY A 181 -9.03 -2.24 -22.49
N MET A 182 -8.24 -2.46 -21.44
CA MET A 182 -7.69 -1.41 -20.56
C MET A 182 -6.46 -0.76 -21.21
N ASN A 183 -6.70 -0.02 -22.31
CA ASN A 183 -5.64 0.50 -23.18
C ASN A 183 -4.87 1.69 -22.59
N ASP A 184 -5.45 2.33 -21.58
CA ASP A 184 -4.88 3.47 -20.86
C ASP A 184 -4.33 3.03 -19.50
N SER A 185 -4.09 1.74 -19.30
CA SER A 185 -3.50 1.21 -18.07
C SER A 185 -2.06 0.74 -18.31
N ASN A 186 -1.18 1.01 -17.34
CA ASN A 186 0.23 0.66 -17.40
C ASN A 186 0.76 0.32 -16.00
N THR A 187 2.04 -0.07 -15.91
CA THR A 187 2.65 -0.54 -14.65
C THR A 187 3.92 0.21 -14.26
N SER A 188 4.24 1.33 -14.94
CA SER A 188 5.48 2.06 -14.71
C SER A 188 5.24 3.55 -14.60
N ILE A 189 6.05 4.21 -13.76
CA ILE A 189 5.94 5.66 -13.61
C ILE A 189 6.33 6.41 -14.89
N VAL A 190 7.25 5.83 -15.66
CA VAL A 190 7.66 6.37 -16.96
C VAL A 190 6.49 6.41 -17.94
N ASP A 191 5.64 5.39 -17.95
CA ASP A 191 4.47 5.34 -18.83
C ASP A 191 3.33 6.23 -18.34
N LEU A 192 3.09 6.32 -17.02
CA LEU A 192 2.16 7.31 -16.45
C LEU A 192 2.51 8.72 -16.93
N MET A 193 3.77 9.12 -16.81
CA MET A 193 4.23 10.47 -17.15
C MET A 193 4.30 10.76 -18.67
N LYS A 194 4.10 9.76 -19.55
CA LYS A 194 3.94 10.00 -20.99
C LYS A 194 2.57 10.61 -21.33
N SER A 195 1.57 10.39 -20.49
CA SER A 195 0.26 11.03 -20.66
C SER A 195 0.36 12.51 -20.34
N SER A 196 -0.21 13.38 -21.18
CA SER A 196 -0.41 14.79 -20.83
C SER A 196 -1.59 15.00 -19.89
N ASP A 197 -2.41 13.97 -19.67
CA ASP A 197 -3.58 13.93 -18.78
C ASP A 197 -3.33 13.00 -17.59
N PHE A 198 -2.28 13.26 -16.79
CA PHE A 198 -2.12 12.64 -15.47
C PHE A 198 -2.49 13.62 -14.36
N ALA A 199 -2.89 13.09 -13.21
CA ALA A 199 -3.13 13.88 -12.01
C ALA A 199 -1.80 14.16 -11.31
N GLN A 200 -1.43 15.43 -11.16
CA GLN A 200 -0.28 15.85 -10.38
C GLN A 200 -0.47 15.44 -8.91
N PRO A 201 0.45 14.66 -8.30
CA PRO A 201 0.38 14.33 -6.88
C PRO A 201 0.74 15.54 -6.01
N TYR A 202 0.06 15.67 -4.86
CA TYR A 202 0.30 16.75 -3.89
C TYR A 202 0.54 16.22 -2.47
N TRP A 203 1.35 16.94 -1.71
CA TRP A 203 1.46 16.81 -0.26
C TRP A 203 0.64 17.87 0.47
N PRO A 204 -0.05 17.54 1.56
CA PRO A 204 -0.70 18.52 2.40
C PRO A 204 0.32 19.35 3.22
N THR A 205 0.11 20.66 3.28
CA THR A 205 0.81 21.58 4.20
C THR A 205 -0.19 22.50 4.88
N ASP A 206 0.26 23.24 5.90
CA ASP A 206 -0.57 24.24 6.59
C ASP A 206 -1.04 25.36 5.64
N GLU A 207 -0.23 25.66 4.61
CA GLU A 207 -0.51 26.66 3.58
C GLU A 207 -1.37 26.12 2.43
N GLY A 208 -1.54 24.79 2.35
CA GLY A 208 -2.30 24.11 1.30
C GLY A 208 -1.50 22.99 0.61
N PRO A 209 -2.09 22.34 -0.41
CA PRO A 209 -1.42 21.28 -1.16
C PRO A 209 -0.20 21.82 -1.94
N VAL A 210 0.94 21.13 -1.82
CA VAL A 210 2.16 21.42 -2.59
C VAL A 210 2.47 20.27 -3.55
N PRO A 211 2.80 20.53 -4.83
CA PRO A 211 3.06 19.47 -5.79
C PRO A 211 4.34 18.71 -5.41
N VAL A 212 4.35 17.40 -5.68
CA VAL A 212 5.54 16.55 -5.51
C VAL A 212 5.83 15.73 -6.75
N ASP A 213 7.02 15.14 -6.81
CA ASP A 213 7.33 14.20 -7.87
C ASP A 213 6.54 12.90 -7.68
N ASN A 214 6.21 12.25 -8.79
CA ASN A 214 5.59 10.94 -8.71
C ASN A 214 6.57 9.91 -8.16
N TRP A 215 6.10 9.09 -7.23
CA TRP A 215 6.94 8.08 -6.58
C TRP A 215 7.12 6.84 -7.47
N ASN A 216 8.37 6.44 -7.70
CA ASN A 216 8.68 5.18 -8.36
C ASN A 216 8.49 4.00 -7.39
N VAL A 217 7.56 3.11 -7.76
CA VAL A 217 7.21 1.88 -7.01
C VAL A 217 7.48 0.60 -7.81
N ASP A 218 8.30 0.66 -8.87
CA ASP A 218 8.53 -0.43 -9.83
C ASP A 218 9.04 -1.72 -9.16
N LEU A 219 9.90 -1.58 -8.16
CA LEU A 219 10.40 -2.72 -7.38
C LEU A 219 9.26 -3.47 -6.70
N GLY A 220 8.26 -2.72 -6.20
CA GLY A 220 7.07 -3.22 -5.54
C GLY A 220 5.88 -3.45 -6.47
N ALA A 221 6.08 -3.44 -7.80
CA ALA A 221 4.99 -3.31 -8.76
C ALA A 221 3.76 -4.20 -8.53
N PRO A 222 3.89 -5.52 -8.26
CA PRO A 222 2.74 -6.38 -7.97
C PRO A 222 1.88 -5.97 -6.77
N ALA A 223 2.38 -5.10 -5.90
CA ALA A 223 1.65 -4.58 -4.77
C ALA A 223 1.04 -3.18 -5.01
N ALA A 224 1.54 -2.39 -5.99
CA ALA A 224 1.20 -0.96 -6.05
C ALA A 224 1.28 -0.24 -7.42
N ALA A 225 1.94 -0.78 -8.45
CA ALA A 225 2.38 0.06 -9.58
C ALA A 225 1.39 0.21 -10.75
N ILE A 226 0.17 -0.35 -10.67
CA ILE A 226 -0.79 -0.11 -11.76
C ILE A 226 -1.16 1.37 -11.76
N ASN A 227 -1.08 1.96 -12.94
CA ASN A 227 -1.64 3.25 -13.27
C ASN A 227 -2.82 3.05 -14.20
N SER A 228 -3.91 3.79 -13.99
CA SER A 228 -5.14 3.62 -14.76
C SER A 228 -6.00 4.89 -14.77
N THR A 229 -7.14 4.80 -15.44
CA THR A 229 -8.14 5.85 -15.58
C THR A 229 -9.49 5.39 -15.02
N ILE A 230 -10.46 6.30 -14.91
CA ILE A 230 -11.84 5.92 -14.55
C ILE A 230 -12.38 4.92 -15.57
N ASN A 231 -12.21 5.21 -16.86
CA ASN A 231 -12.75 4.37 -17.93
C ASN A 231 -12.19 2.94 -17.93
N ASP A 232 -10.90 2.77 -17.62
CA ASP A 232 -10.29 1.45 -17.57
C ASP A 232 -10.63 0.69 -16.29
N MET A 233 -10.63 1.35 -15.14
CA MET A 233 -11.02 0.72 -13.89
C MET A 233 -12.50 0.28 -13.89
N LEU A 234 -13.39 0.96 -14.62
CA LEU A 234 -14.76 0.48 -14.78
C LEU A 234 -14.85 -0.83 -15.58
N LYS A 235 -13.93 -1.10 -16.51
CA LYS A 235 -13.83 -2.41 -17.21
C LYS A 235 -13.34 -3.49 -16.26
N TRP A 236 -12.37 -3.18 -15.40
CA TRP A 236 -11.90 -4.08 -14.34
C TRP A 236 -13.02 -4.45 -13.36
N LEU A 237 -13.81 -3.47 -12.92
CA LEU A 237 -14.94 -3.71 -12.04
C LEU A 237 -16.04 -4.52 -12.72
N GLN A 238 -16.33 -4.25 -14.00
CA GLN A 238 -17.27 -5.06 -14.78
C GLN A 238 -16.82 -6.53 -14.88
N PHE A 239 -15.53 -6.78 -15.14
CA PHE A 239 -14.98 -8.14 -15.17
C PHE A 239 -15.20 -8.89 -13.85
N ASN A 240 -15.05 -8.21 -12.71
CA ASN A 240 -15.31 -8.80 -11.39
C ASN A 240 -16.82 -8.99 -11.12
N ILE A 241 -17.69 -8.17 -11.70
CA ILE A 241 -19.16 -8.32 -11.61
C ILE A 241 -19.66 -9.48 -12.48
N ASP A 242 -19.02 -9.71 -13.62
CA ASP A 242 -19.41 -10.73 -14.61
C ASP A 242 -18.75 -12.10 -14.35
N ASP A 243 -18.40 -12.40 -13.10
CA ASP A 243 -17.76 -13.67 -12.69
C ASP A 243 -16.54 -14.03 -13.56
N GLY A 244 -15.71 -13.05 -13.95
CA GLY A 244 -14.48 -13.28 -14.70
C GLY A 244 -14.68 -13.52 -16.21
N VAL A 245 -15.82 -13.09 -16.75
CA VAL A 245 -16.15 -13.18 -18.18
C VAL A 245 -16.02 -11.82 -18.84
N VAL A 246 -15.38 -11.77 -20.00
CA VAL A 246 -15.32 -10.58 -20.87
C VAL A 246 -15.62 -11.00 -22.31
N ASN A 247 -16.52 -10.29 -22.99
CA ASN A 247 -16.91 -10.58 -24.38
C ASN A 247 -17.28 -12.06 -24.62
N GLY A 248 -17.95 -12.70 -23.66
CA GLY A 248 -18.33 -14.11 -23.71
C GLY A 248 -17.19 -15.11 -23.48
N LYS A 249 -15.95 -14.65 -23.25
CA LYS A 249 -14.80 -15.48 -22.90
C LYS A 249 -14.54 -15.42 -21.40
N ARG A 250 -14.47 -16.58 -20.76
CA ARG A 250 -14.03 -16.73 -19.38
C ARG A 250 -12.50 -16.66 -19.31
N LEU A 251 -11.95 -15.74 -18.53
CA LEU A 251 -10.49 -15.64 -18.34
C LEU A 251 -10.00 -16.34 -17.07
N ILE A 252 -10.87 -16.54 -16.10
CA ILE A 252 -10.60 -17.23 -14.84
C ILE A 252 -11.80 -18.12 -14.49
N LYS A 253 -11.55 -19.32 -13.94
CA LYS A 253 -12.63 -20.21 -13.48
C LYS A 253 -13.47 -19.49 -12.43
N LYS A 254 -14.76 -19.79 -12.42
CA LYS A 254 -15.71 -19.13 -11.52
C LYS A 254 -15.33 -19.40 -10.07
N GLU A 255 -14.98 -20.64 -9.76
CA GLU A 255 -14.63 -21.10 -8.42
C GLU A 255 -13.35 -20.41 -7.92
N THR A 256 -12.37 -20.20 -8.79
CA THR A 256 -11.12 -19.50 -8.49
C THR A 256 -11.36 -18.02 -8.19
N LEU A 257 -12.24 -17.36 -8.95
CA LEU A 257 -12.59 -15.96 -8.70
C LEU A 257 -13.44 -15.81 -7.42
N GLU A 258 -14.38 -16.73 -7.18
CA GLU A 258 -15.15 -16.79 -5.94
C GLU A 258 -14.22 -16.94 -4.72
N GLU A 259 -13.17 -17.76 -4.83
CA GLU A 259 -12.17 -17.88 -3.77
C GLU A 259 -11.36 -16.59 -3.56
N ILE A 260 -11.00 -15.89 -4.64
CA ILE A 260 -10.31 -14.59 -4.58
C ILE A 260 -11.14 -13.54 -3.83
N HIS A 261 -12.47 -13.58 -3.98
CA HIS A 261 -13.39 -12.67 -3.29
C HIS A 261 -13.86 -13.18 -1.92
N THR A 262 -13.53 -14.40 -1.53
CA THR A 262 -13.97 -14.99 -0.25
C THR A 262 -12.97 -14.69 0.86
N ALA A 263 -13.46 -14.07 1.94
CA ALA A 263 -12.65 -13.76 3.12
C ALA A 263 -11.94 -15.01 3.68
N GLN A 264 -10.62 -14.94 3.77
CA GLN A 264 -9.75 -16.01 4.27
C GLN A 264 -9.35 -15.82 5.73
N VAL A 265 -9.37 -14.57 6.19
CA VAL A 265 -9.02 -14.15 7.55
C VAL A 265 -9.93 -13.03 8.01
N ARG A 266 -10.14 -12.91 9.32
CA ARG A 266 -10.77 -11.74 9.92
C ARG A 266 -9.75 -10.62 10.00
N TYR A 267 -10.03 -9.48 9.40
CA TYR A 267 -9.17 -8.31 9.36
C TYR A 267 -9.96 -7.03 9.53
N LYS A 268 -10.01 -6.49 10.76
CA LYS A 268 -10.60 -5.18 11.04
C LYS A 268 -9.55 -4.09 10.90
N LEU A 269 -9.53 -3.45 9.73
CA LEU A 269 -8.64 -2.32 9.48
C LEU A 269 -9.15 -1.05 10.18
N TRP A 270 -10.45 -0.79 10.05
CA TRP A 270 -11.02 0.46 10.50
C TRP A 270 -11.74 0.34 11.84
N PRO A 271 -11.51 1.29 12.75
CA PRO A 271 -12.06 1.28 14.10
C PRO A 271 -13.47 1.86 14.20
N TRP A 272 -13.94 2.64 13.22
CA TRP A 272 -15.31 3.15 13.21
C TRP A 272 -16.33 2.01 13.11
N ASP A 273 -17.47 2.23 13.74
CA ASP A 273 -18.55 1.27 13.82
C ASP A 273 -19.87 2.01 13.59
N PHE A 274 -20.37 1.89 12.37
CA PHE A 274 -21.63 2.49 11.96
C PHE A 274 -22.67 1.36 11.83
N PRO A 275 -23.91 1.53 12.34
CA PRO A 275 -24.93 0.49 12.20
C PRO A 275 -25.19 0.06 10.75
N GLU A 276 -24.99 0.97 9.80
CA GLU A 276 -25.10 0.74 8.36
C GLU A 276 -23.87 0.05 7.76
N ASN A 277 -22.71 0.15 8.41
CA ASN A 277 -21.49 -0.50 7.95
C ASN A 277 -20.83 -1.22 9.14
N PRO A 278 -21.50 -2.24 9.71
CA PRO A 278 -20.93 -2.98 10.81
C PRO A 278 -19.71 -3.74 10.26
N PRO A 279 -18.57 -3.73 10.96
CA PRO A 279 -17.35 -4.34 10.45
C PRO A 279 -17.52 -5.86 10.41
N MET A 280 -17.94 -6.41 9.26
CA MET A 280 -17.79 -7.83 8.94
C MET A 280 -16.42 -8.04 8.31
N ALA A 281 -15.41 -7.59 9.05
CA ALA A 281 -14.13 -7.21 8.51
C ALA A 281 -13.30 -8.44 8.16
N GLY A 282 -13.34 -8.82 6.89
CA GLY A 282 -12.58 -9.93 6.31
C GLY A 282 -11.54 -9.43 5.32
N TYR A 283 -10.50 -10.23 5.12
CA TYR A 283 -9.59 -10.06 3.99
C TYR A 283 -9.57 -11.35 3.16
N ALA A 284 -9.87 -11.23 1.87
CA ALA A 284 -9.76 -12.27 0.86
C ALA A 284 -8.40 -12.19 0.17
N LEU A 285 -8.32 -12.53 -1.12
CA LEU A 285 -7.07 -12.43 -1.87
C LEU A 285 -7.01 -11.07 -2.57
N GLY A 286 -6.51 -10.05 -1.85
CA GLY A 286 -6.40 -8.69 -2.40
C GLY A 286 -7.69 -7.88 -2.37
N TRP A 287 -8.66 -8.29 -1.54
CA TRP A 287 -9.94 -7.61 -1.32
C TRP A 287 -10.30 -7.61 0.16
N TYR A 288 -10.78 -6.48 0.66
CA TYR A 288 -11.55 -6.42 1.90
C TYR A 288 -12.96 -6.94 1.63
N ASN A 289 -13.55 -7.61 2.62
CA ASN A 289 -14.96 -7.96 2.63
C ASN A 289 -15.62 -7.27 3.80
N ASP A 290 -16.73 -6.59 3.52
CA ASP A 290 -17.58 -5.95 4.51
C ASP A 290 -19.06 -6.06 4.10
N VAL A 291 -19.93 -5.44 4.89
CA VAL A 291 -21.36 -5.38 4.65
C VAL A 291 -21.85 -3.95 4.81
N TYR A 292 -22.50 -3.42 3.78
CA TYR A 292 -23.18 -2.13 3.84
C TYR A 292 -24.70 -2.34 3.84
N ARG A 293 -25.36 -2.04 4.96
CA ARG A 293 -26.82 -2.17 5.19
C ARG A 293 -27.36 -3.55 4.81
N GLY A 294 -26.60 -4.60 5.15
CA GLY A 294 -26.94 -6.00 4.83
C GLY A 294 -26.52 -6.46 3.44
N ILE A 295 -25.91 -5.60 2.64
CA ILE A 295 -25.41 -5.89 1.29
C ILE A 295 -23.91 -6.21 1.37
N PRO A 296 -23.47 -7.39 0.90
CA PRO A 296 -22.05 -7.70 0.81
C PRO A 296 -21.33 -6.71 -0.12
N VAL A 297 -20.18 -6.22 0.32
CA VAL A 297 -19.27 -5.39 -0.49
C VAL A 297 -17.89 -6.01 -0.41
N TYR A 298 -17.25 -6.20 -1.57
CA TYR A 298 -15.81 -6.39 -1.61
C TYR A 298 -15.14 -5.17 -2.22
N TRP A 299 -14.07 -4.71 -1.58
CA TRP A 299 -13.47 -3.43 -1.88
C TRP A 299 -11.98 -3.42 -1.56
N HIS A 300 -11.25 -2.44 -2.07
CA HIS A 300 -9.87 -2.21 -1.69
C HIS A 300 -9.55 -0.73 -1.75
N ILE A 301 -8.61 -0.29 -0.93
CA ILE A 301 -8.05 1.06 -0.99
C ILE A 301 -6.62 1.02 -1.49
N GLY A 302 -6.16 2.12 -2.05
CA GLY A 302 -4.81 2.32 -2.50
C GLY A 302 -4.32 3.67 -2.01
N GLU A 303 -3.11 3.69 -1.47
CA GLU A 303 -2.40 4.93 -1.19
C GLU A 303 -0.93 4.74 -1.60
N ILE A 304 -0.44 5.69 -2.38
CA ILE A 304 0.98 5.95 -2.63
C ILE A 304 1.17 7.47 -2.58
N GLU A 305 2.40 7.94 -2.68
CA GLU A 305 2.72 9.36 -2.60
C GLU A 305 1.83 10.24 -3.50
N GLY A 306 0.95 10.99 -2.85
CA GLY A 306 0.04 11.93 -3.50
C GLY A 306 -1.11 11.31 -4.30
N TYR A 307 -1.35 10.00 -4.20
CA TYR A 307 -2.51 9.35 -4.82
C TYR A 307 -3.29 8.51 -3.81
N GLY A 308 -4.59 8.75 -3.74
CA GLY A 308 -5.56 7.90 -3.05
C GLY A 308 -6.48 7.24 -4.05
N THR A 309 -6.78 5.95 -3.88
CA THR A 309 -7.76 5.20 -4.69
C THR A 309 -8.66 4.37 -3.79
N MET A 310 -9.93 4.24 -4.17
CA MET A 310 -10.85 3.26 -3.60
C MET A 310 -11.59 2.58 -4.72
N MET A 311 -11.74 1.26 -4.64
CA MET A 311 -12.59 0.51 -5.55
C MET A 311 -13.49 -0.44 -4.76
N ALA A 312 -14.73 -0.59 -5.20
CA ALA A 312 -15.71 -1.44 -4.54
C ALA A 312 -16.62 -2.12 -5.56
N VAL A 313 -17.09 -3.31 -5.20
CA VAL A 313 -18.09 -4.06 -5.96
C VAL A 313 -19.18 -4.54 -4.99
N LEU A 314 -20.42 -4.29 -5.40
CA LEU A 314 -21.63 -4.79 -4.76
C LEU A 314 -22.20 -5.89 -5.68
N PRO A 315 -21.80 -7.16 -5.51
CA PRO A 315 -22.05 -8.23 -6.48
C PRO A 315 -23.55 -8.47 -6.71
N ARG A 316 -24.37 -8.39 -5.66
CA ARG A 316 -25.83 -8.61 -5.77
C ARG A 316 -26.54 -7.50 -6.55
N GLN A 317 -25.97 -6.30 -6.56
CA GLN A 317 -26.50 -5.12 -7.22
C GLN A 317 -25.85 -4.92 -8.59
N LYS A 318 -24.86 -5.75 -8.95
CA LYS A 318 -24.04 -5.60 -10.16
C LYS A 318 -23.49 -4.18 -10.29
N THR A 319 -23.03 -3.62 -9.18
CA THR A 319 -22.52 -2.26 -9.10
C THR A 319 -21.03 -2.27 -8.81
N GLY A 320 -20.26 -1.49 -9.55
CA GLY A 320 -18.85 -1.21 -9.30
C GLY A 320 -18.64 0.29 -9.13
N ILE A 321 -17.81 0.68 -8.15
CA ILE A 321 -17.47 2.07 -7.85
C ILE A 321 -15.95 2.19 -7.82
N VAL A 322 -15.40 3.24 -8.43
CA VAL A 322 -13.98 3.62 -8.29
C VAL A 322 -13.88 5.11 -7.99
N LEU A 323 -13.02 5.46 -7.04
CA LEU A 323 -12.74 6.82 -6.59
C LEU A 323 -11.23 7.05 -6.63
N PHE A 324 -10.81 8.25 -7.03
CA PHE A 324 -9.41 8.67 -7.08
C PHE A 324 -9.25 10.04 -6.44
N ASN A 325 -8.11 10.30 -5.78
CA ASN A 325 -7.72 11.59 -5.22
C ASN A 325 -6.23 11.84 -5.48
N ASN A 326 -5.82 13.11 -5.55
CA ASN A 326 -4.42 13.51 -5.76
C ASN A 326 -3.79 14.22 -4.55
N LEU A 327 -4.05 13.75 -3.32
CA LEU A 327 -3.45 14.31 -2.11
C LEU A 327 -2.87 13.20 -1.23
N HIS A 328 -1.66 13.42 -0.69
CA HIS A 328 -1.00 12.52 0.27
C HIS A 328 -1.60 12.71 1.66
N ALA A 329 -2.86 12.32 1.83
CA ALA A 329 -3.59 12.45 3.07
C ALA A 329 -4.38 11.16 3.36
N PRO A 330 -4.93 11.00 4.59
CA PRO A 330 -5.78 9.87 4.94
C PRO A 330 -7.13 9.94 4.20
N ASP A 331 -7.09 9.64 2.91
CA ASP A 331 -8.15 9.86 1.94
C ASP A 331 -9.32 8.89 2.07
N VAL A 332 -9.15 7.83 2.86
CA VAL A 332 -10.20 6.84 3.07
C VAL A 332 -11.49 7.47 3.63
N LEU A 333 -11.39 8.53 4.43
CA LEU A 333 -12.57 9.19 5.02
C LEU A 333 -13.42 9.89 3.95
N ILE A 334 -12.78 10.67 3.07
CA ILE A 334 -13.49 11.33 1.96
C ILE A 334 -14.02 10.29 0.96
N GLN A 335 -13.24 9.25 0.68
CA GLN A 335 -13.64 8.19 -0.24
C GLN A 335 -14.83 7.38 0.30
N CYS A 336 -14.84 6.98 1.58
CA CYS A 336 -15.98 6.31 2.19
C CYS A 336 -17.22 7.21 2.23
N SER A 337 -17.05 8.50 2.51
CA SER A 337 -18.13 9.49 2.50
C SER A 337 -18.83 9.56 1.14
N VAL A 338 -18.04 9.66 0.07
CA VAL A 338 -18.53 9.68 -1.32
C VAL A 338 -19.13 8.33 -1.72
N MET A 339 -18.45 7.21 -1.43
CA MET A 339 -18.90 5.85 -1.76
C MET A 339 -20.26 5.53 -1.11
N ASP A 340 -20.39 5.73 0.20
CA ASP A 340 -21.61 5.39 0.94
C ASP A 340 -22.79 6.28 0.50
N THR A 341 -22.52 7.53 0.13
CA THR A 341 -23.52 8.43 -0.48
C THR A 341 -23.97 7.93 -1.86
N ILE A 342 -23.02 7.49 -2.70
CA ILE A 342 -23.35 6.86 -3.99
C ILE A 342 -24.21 5.61 -3.79
N ILE A 343 -23.86 4.75 -2.83
CA ILE A 343 -24.62 3.52 -2.56
C ILE A 343 -26.03 3.87 -2.06
N ASP A 344 -26.17 4.80 -1.11
CA ASP A 344 -27.49 5.24 -0.62
C ASP A 344 -28.35 5.80 -1.77
N ASN A 345 -27.77 6.65 -2.63
CA ASN A 345 -28.46 7.22 -3.78
C ASN A 345 -28.85 6.15 -4.80
N LEU A 346 -27.97 5.25 -5.21
CA LEU A 346 -28.29 4.23 -6.22
C LEU A 346 -29.39 3.26 -5.75
N LEU A 347 -29.47 3.03 -4.44
CA LEU A 347 -30.39 2.07 -3.83
C LEU A 347 -31.65 2.73 -3.25
N GLY A 348 -31.79 4.07 -3.35
CA GLY A 348 -32.91 4.81 -2.80
C GLY A 348 -33.04 4.68 -1.28
N LEU A 349 -31.91 4.58 -0.57
CA LEU A 349 -31.86 4.43 0.88
C LEU A 349 -31.90 5.79 1.57
N THR A 350 -32.26 5.80 2.85
CA THR A 350 -32.22 7.02 3.66
C THR A 350 -30.78 7.53 3.79
N PRO A 351 -30.47 8.78 3.38
CA PRO A 351 -29.11 9.32 3.43
C PRO A 351 -28.52 9.28 4.84
N GLY A 352 -27.30 8.76 4.97
CA GLY A 352 -26.64 8.56 6.26
C GLY A 352 -25.91 9.76 6.87
N ASN A 353 -25.92 10.95 6.23
CA ASN A 353 -25.10 12.11 6.60
C ASN A 353 -23.60 11.79 6.67
N TRP A 354 -23.09 11.13 5.64
CA TRP A 354 -21.74 10.54 5.61
C TRP A 354 -20.61 11.55 5.75
N ALA A 355 -20.74 12.73 5.11
CA ALA A 355 -19.79 13.83 5.21
C ALA A 355 -19.43 14.18 6.66
N GLU A 356 -20.44 14.42 7.52
CA GLU A 356 -20.21 14.76 8.93
C GLU A 356 -19.67 13.57 9.72
N ARG A 357 -20.22 12.37 9.50
CA ARG A 357 -19.87 11.16 10.27
C ARG A 357 -18.43 10.74 10.04
N TYR A 358 -17.96 10.72 8.79
CA TYR A 358 -16.57 10.39 8.46
C TYR A 358 -15.62 11.52 8.87
N TYR A 359 -15.99 12.78 8.65
CA TYR A 359 -15.14 13.91 9.06
C TYR A 359 -14.92 13.96 10.58
N ALA A 360 -15.91 13.54 11.38
CA ALA A 360 -15.75 13.41 12.83
C ALA A 360 -14.69 12.37 13.25
N GLN A 361 -14.28 11.45 12.36
CA GLN A 361 -13.28 10.42 12.65
C GLN A 361 -11.83 10.87 12.43
N ARG A 362 -11.59 12.03 11.79
CA ARG A 362 -10.26 12.47 11.32
C ARG A 362 -9.16 12.54 12.39
N ASN A 363 -9.53 12.74 13.66
CA ASN A 363 -8.57 12.86 14.76
C ASN A 363 -8.43 11.58 15.59
N ASN A 364 -9.20 10.54 15.30
CA ASN A 364 -9.40 9.48 16.27
C ASN A 364 -8.33 8.38 16.26
N TYR A 365 -7.36 8.38 15.33
CA TYR A 365 -6.52 7.18 15.12
C TYR A 365 -5.05 7.44 14.75
N GLY A 366 -4.52 8.59 15.17
CA GLY A 366 -3.11 8.93 15.04
C GLY A 366 -2.59 8.75 13.62
N TYR A 367 -1.49 8.02 13.45
CA TYR A 367 -0.86 7.89 12.14
C TYR A 367 -1.61 7.02 11.12
N MET A 368 -2.62 6.24 11.55
CA MET A 368 -3.35 5.36 10.64
C MET A 368 -4.43 6.10 9.82
N LEU A 369 -4.93 7.24 10.31
CA LEU A 369 -6.04 7.98 9.69
C LEU A 369 -5.92 9.51 9.79
N GLY A 370 -4.87 10.04 10.40
CA GLY A 370 -4.77 11.49 10.68
C GLY A 370 -3.38 12.11 10.56
N ASP A 371 -2.30 11.33 10.63
CA ASP A 371 -0.93 11.85 10.55
C ASP A 371 0.01 10.90 9.78
N TRP A 372 0.43 11.27 8.57
CA TRP A 372 1.47 10.53 7.85
C TRP A 372 2.83 10.54 8.58
N ARG A 373 2.99 11.36 9.63
CA ARG A 373 4.19 11.35 10.48
C ARG A 373 4.03 10.33 11.59
N CYS A 374 5.03 9.46 11.72
CA CYS A 374 5.09 8.47 12.78
C CYS A 374 6.32 8.76 13.66
N ASP A 375 6.10 9.11 14.94
CA ASP A 375 7.19 9.28 15.92
C ASP A 375 7.33 8.02 16.77
N LEU A 376 8.44 7.31 16.57
CA LEU A 376 8.80 6.07 17.27
C LEU A 376 9.78 6.29 18.42
N MET A 377 10.08 7.55 18.80
CA MET A 377 10.99 7.83 19.90
C MET A 377 10.51 7.23 21.22
N GLY A 378 9.20 7.30 21.49
CA GLY A 378 8.53 6.58 22.59
C GLY A 378 8.97 6.92 24.02
N VAL A 379 9.95 7.80 24.21
CA VAL A 379 10.49 8.21 25.52
C VAL A 379 10.92 9.68 25.51
N ASP A 380 10.90 10.31 26.68
CA ASP A 380 11.38 11.68 26.86
C ASP A 380 12.92 11.75 26.91
N LYS A 381 13.45 12.89 26.43
CA LYS A 381 14.88 13.18 26.44
C LYS A 381 15.40 13.29 27.89
N VAL A 382 16.43 12.49 28.21
CA VAL A 382 17.16 12.64 29.47
C VAL A 382 18.20 13.76 29.35
N LYS A 383 18.04 14.78 30.19
CA LYS A 383 18.89 15.98 30.19
C LYS A 383 20.27 15.71 30.82
N GLY A 384 21.27 16.49 30.41
CA GLY A 384 22.62 16.45 31.00
C GLY A 384 23.46 15.22 30.62
N THR A 385 23.05 14.47 29.60
CA THR A 385 23.78 13.31 29.09
C THR A 385 24.64 13.68 27.89
N SER A 386 25.73 12.95 27.70
CA SER A 386 26.64 13.08 26.56
C SER A 386 26.83 11.73 25.87
N LEU A 387 27.45 11.77 24.70
CA LEU A 387 27.99 10.57 24.04
C LEU A 387 29.03 9.90 24.93
N SER A 388 29.11 8.57 24.87
CA SER A 388 30.14 7.81 25.59
C SER A 388 31.52 7.87 24.93
N HIS A 389 31.57 8.22 23.64
CA HIS A 389 32.80 8.30 22.83
C HIS A 389 32.87 9.60 22.02
N ASP A 390 34.05 9.88 21.44
CA ASP A 390 34.20 10.93 20.42
C ASP A 390 33.39 10.58 19.16
N LEU A 391 32.86 11.62 18.47
CA LEU A 391 32.04 11.47 17.24
C LEU A 391 32.67 10.54 16.19
N LYS A 392 34.00 10.61 16.02
CA LYS A 392 34.74 9.78 15.06
C LYS A 392 34.58 8.27 15.33
N SER A 393 34.32 7.88 16.57
CA SER A 393 34.17 6.47 16.96
C SER A 393 32.91 5.84 16.37
N TYR A 394 31.87 6.64 16.14
CA TYR A 394 30.58 6.22 15.59
C TYR A 394 30.56 6.22 14.05
N VAL A 395 31.52 6.88 13.40
CA VAL A 395 31.61 6.93 11.93
C VAL A 395 31.97 5.56 11.37
N GLY A 396 31.27 5.15 10.32
CA GLY A 396 31.52 3.86 9.66
C GLY A 396 30.32 3.36 8.88
N GLU A 397 30.49 2.16 8.33
CA GLU A 397 29.42 1.42 7.68
C GLU A 397 28.90 0.34 8.63
N TYR A 398 27.58 0.15 8.62
CA TYR A 398 26.87 -0.78 9.48
C TYR A 398 25.94 -1.60 8.62
N TYR A 399 25.99 -2.92 8.76
CA TYR A 399 25.31 -3.86 7.88
C TYR A 399 24.33 -4.74 8.64
N GLU A 400 23.15 -4.93 8.05
CA GLU A 400 22.18 -5.94 8.44
C GLU A 400 21.69 -6.67 7.17
N PRO A 401 21.74 -8.01 7.09
CA PRO A 401 21.44 -8.74 5.86
C PRO A 401 20.06 -8.50 5.22
N GLY A 402 19.03 -8.16 6.00
CA GLY A 402 17.71 -7.82 5.51
C GLY A 402 17.57 -6.40 4.98
N HIS A 403 18.32 -5.44 5.50
CA HIS A 403 18.19 -4.00 5.20
C HIS A 403 19.37 -3.40 4.44
N GLY A 404 20.47 -4.14 4.29
CA GLY A 404 21.67 -3.66 3.62
C GLY A 404 22.56 -2.80 4.53
N THR A 405 23.25 -1.83 3.92
CA THR A 405 24.25 -1.01 4.60
C THR A 405 23.69 0.37 4.93
N ILE A 406 23.94 0.81 6.17
CA ILE A 406 23.78 2.19 6.61
C ILE A 406 25.16 2.80 6.82
N LYS A 407 25.37 4.01 6.31
CA LYS A 407 26.61 4.76 6.52
C LYS A 407 26.38 5.89 7.52
N ILE A 408 27.17 5.90 8.58
CA ILE A 408 27.25 7.02 9.53
C ILE A 408 28.48 7.85 9.20
N PHE A 409 28.32 9.17 9.12
CA PHE A 409 29.40 10.11 8.81
C PHE A 409 29.36 11.31 9.73
N GLN A 410 30.49 12.01 9.87
CA GLN A 410 30.59 13.19 10.73
C GLN A 410 30.13 14.45 9.97
N LYS A 411 29.40 15.31 10.68
CA LYS A 411 29.07 16.68 10.28
C LYS A 411 29.70 17.68 11.26
N ASP A 412 29.69 18.97 10.90
CA ASP A 412 30.29 20.03 11.73
C ASP A 412 29.70 20.09 13.15
N ASP A 413 28.41 19.75 13.31
CA ASP A 413 27.65 19.81 14.56
C ASP A 413 27.17 18.44 15.08
N GLY A 414 27.67 17.32 14.53
CA GLY A 414 27.27 15.98 14.99
C GLY A 414 27.51 14.86 13.98
N LEU A 415 26.51 14.00 13.81
CA LEU A 415 26.53 12.87 12.87
C LEU A 415 25.43 13.02 11.82
N GLY A 416 25.68 12.48 10.63
CA GLY A 416 24.69 12.24 9.60
C GLY A 416 24.60 10.74 9.30
N MET A 417 23.48 10.34 8.69
CA MET A 417 23.25 8.97 8.25
C MET A 417 22.88 8.98 6.76
N ILE A 418 23.45 8.08 5.97
CA ILE A 418 22.94 7.73 4.64
C ILE A 418 22.22 6.40 4.78
N TYR A 419 20.94 6.40 4.44
CA TYR A 419 20.10 5.20 4.37
C TYR A 419 19.38 5.17 3.03
N ARG A 420 19.54 4.07 2.28
CA ARG A 420 18.95 3.89 0.93
C ARG A 420 19.38 4.98 -0.07
N GLY A 421 20.64 5.44 0.03
CA GLY A 421 21.17 6.52 -0.81
C GLY A 421 20.68 7.93 -0.44
N VAL A 422 19.80 8.07 0.56
CA VAL A 422 19.28 9.36 1.01
C VAL A 422 19.90 9.73 2.34
N GLU A 423 20.34 10.99 2.45
CA GLU A 423 20.80 11.53 3.70
C GLU A 423 19.63 11.78 4.66
N GLN A 424 19.74 11.22 5.86
CA GLN A 424 18.76 11.36 6.93
C GLN A 424 19.29 12.32 8.00
N PRO A 425 18.48 13.31 8.42
CA PRO A 425 18.81 14.14 9.58
C PRO A 425 18.95 13.29 10.84
N MET A 426 20.07 13.46 11.54
CA MET A 426 20.39 12.74 12.76
C MET A 426 20.81 13.75 13.82
N LYS A 427 20.14 13.74 14.98
CA LYS A 427 20.39 14.67 16.09
C LYS A 427 20.61 13.92 17.39
N HIS A 428 21.62 14.31 18.16
CA HIS A 428 21.87 13.71 19.47
C HIS A 428 20.64 13.89 20.39
N TYR A 429 20.14 12.79 20.92
CA TYR A 429 18.99 12.80 21.81
C TYR A 429 19.45 12.76 23.27
N HIS A 430 20.03 11.65 23.72
CA HIS A 430 20.58 11.45 25.07
C HIS A 430 21.45 10.20 25.08
N TYR A 431 22.44 10.12 25.97
CA TYR A 431 23.42 9.01 25.99
C TYR A 431 23.98 8.75 24.58
N ASP A 432 23.98 7.49 24.13
CA ASP A 432 24.36 7.07 22.78
C ASP A 432 23.15 6.91 21.84
N VAL A 433 22.04 7.58 22.14
CA VAL A 433 20.81 7.57 21.33
C VAL A 433 20.70 8.85 20.50
N PHE A 434 20.35 8.68 19.24
CA PHE A 434 20.08 9.73 18.28
C PHE A 434 18.63 9.66 17.80
N LYS A 435 18.05 10.83 17.59
CA LYS A 435 16.78 10.98 16.86
C LYS A 435 17.12 11.10 15.38
N VAL A 436 16.65 10.14 14.59
CA VAL A 436 16.71 10.19 13.13
C VAL A 436 15.33 10.58 12.61
N SER A 437 15.24 11.60 11.77
CA SER A 437 13.98 12.12 11.24
C SER A 437 13.89 11.93 9.73
N CYS A 438 12.71 12.18 9.16
CA CYS A 438 12.46 12.20 7.71
C CYS A 438 12.70 10.85 7.00
N ILE A 439 12.62 9.74 7.73
CA ILE A 439 12.79 8.42 7.15
C ILE A 439 11.52 8.08 6.39
N LYS A 440 11.56 8.24 5.06
CA LYS A 440 10.47 7.86 4.18
C LYS A 440 10.29 6.34 4.19
N MET A 441 9.12 5.91 4.65
CA MET A 441 8.61 4.55 4.51
C MET A 441 7.61 4.52 3.34
N ASP A 442 6.61 3.65 3.38
CA ASP A 442 5.51 3.59 2.41
C ASP A 442 4.73 4.94 2.36
N THR A 443 3.57 5.03 3.00
CA THR A 443 2.82 6.28 3.12
C THR A 443 3.27 7.14 4.32
N LEU A 444 4.18 6.60 5.15
CA LEU A 444 4.63 7.23 6.38
C LEU A 444 5.99 7.93 6.25
N VAL A 445 6.16 8.99 7.02
CA VAL A 445 7.45 9.62 7.32
C VAL A 445 7.77 9.37 8.79
N VAL A 446 8.77 8.54 9.02
CA VAL A 446 9.14 8.06 10.35
C VAL A 446 10.22 8.94 10.97
N THR A 447 10.02 9.28 12.24
CA THR A 447 11.07 9.68 13.17
C THR A 447 11.34 8.51 14.11
N ALA A 448 12.60 8.10 14.23
CA ALA A 448 12.95 6.90 14.99
C ALA A 448 14.22 7.07 15.83
N PRO A 449 14.31 6.36 16.97
CA PRO A 449 15.52 6.29 17.77
C PRO A 449 16.52 5.31 17.15
N LEU A 450 17.79 5.74 17.08
CA LEU A 450 18.96 4.92 16.79
C LEU A 450 19.86 4.92 18.02
N SER A 451 20.17 3.75 18.57
CA SER A 451 20.95 3.59 19.80
C SER A 451 22.24 2.82 19.51
N PHE A 452 23.41 3.44 19.69
CA PHE A 452 24.69 2.75 19.49
C PHE A 452 24.99 1.76 20.61
N ARG A 453 25.68 0.69 20.23
CA ARG A 453 26.15 -0.37 21.11
C ARG A 453 27.67 -0.40 21.16
N THR A 454 28.18 -0.75 22.33
CA THR A 454 29.60 -0.91 22.59
C THR A 454 29.95 -2.39 22.75
N ASN A 455 31.13 -2.75 22.26
CA ASN A 455 31.71 -4.05 22.42
C ASN A 455 32.04 -4.30 23.89
N SER A 456 31.62 -5.45 24.42
CA SER A 456 31.83 -5.76 25.84
C SER A 456 33.28 -6.04 26.22
N ARG A 457 34.19 -6.24 25.26
CA ARG A 457 35.61 -6.55 25.52
C ARG A 457 36.48 -5.31 25.62
N ASP A 458 36.31 -4.36 24.71
CA ASP A 458 37.18 -3.19 24.59
C ASP A 458 36.44 -1.84 24.65
N GLY A 459 35.10 -1.85 24.74
CA GLY A 459 34.26 -0.65 24.80
C GLY A 459 34.03 0.04 23.46
N SER A 460 34.64 -0.42 22.37
CA SER A 460 34.50 0.22 21.04
C SER A 460 33.08 0.14 20.47
N ILE A 461 32.69 1.10 19.63
CA ILE A 461 31.39 1.02 18.92
C ILE A 461 31.41 -0.14 17.92
N ASP A 462 30.51 -1.11 18.11
CA ASP A 462 30.41 -2.33 17.30
C ASP A 462 29.08 -2.47 16.54
N GLY A 463 28.12 -1.58 16.78
CA GLY A 463 26.84 -1.58 16.09
C GLY A 463 25.86 -0.53 16.61
N PHE A 464 24.63 -0.59 16.11
CA PHE A 464 23.49 0.15 16.67
C PHE A 464 22.18 -0.62 16.50
N GLU A 465 21.22 -0.33 17.36
CA GLU A 465 19.83 -0.75 17.23
C GLU A 465 19.00 0.40 16.64
N PHE A 466 18.12 0.07 15.69
CA PHE A 466 17.29 1.06 14.99
C PHE A 466 15.81 0.63 14.97
N LYS A 467 14.94 1.42 15.61
CA LYS A 467 13.49 1.15 15.65
C LYS A 467 12.80 1.73 14.41
N LEU A 468 12.95 1.05 13.28
CA LEU A 468 12.42 1.49 11.98
C LEU A 468 10.90 1.31 11.84
N TYR A 469 10.32 0.34 12.56
CA TYR A 469 8.93 -0.07 12.38
C TYR A 469 8.15 -0.04 13.69
N PRO A 470 6.87 0.38 13.69
CA PRO A 470 6.04 0.33 14.89
C PRO A 470 5.92 -1.10 15.47
N GLN A 471 5.67 -2.08 14.58
CA GLN A 471 5.29 -3.45 14.97
C GLN A 471 6.48 -4.42 15.13
N VAL A 472 7.70 -4.00 14.81
CA VAL A 472 8.91 -4.87 14.84
C VAL A 472 9.88 -4.35 15.89
N GLU A 473 10.55 -5.25 16.62
CA GLU A 473 11.62 -4.90 17.54
C GLU A 473 12.77 -4.11 16.86
N PRO A 474 13.56 -3.32 17.61
CA PRO A 474 14.72 -2.63 17.04
C PRO A 474 15.67 -3.57 16.29
N ILE A 475 16.11 -3.13 15.12
CA ILE A 475 16.97 -3.93 14.23
C ILE A 475 18.44 -3.64 14.56
N LEU A 476 19.22 -4.69 14.78
CA LEU A 476 20.64 -4.58 15.07
C LEU A 476 21.47 -4.54 13.78
N PHE A 477 22.04 -3.37 13.48
CA PHE A 477 23.07 -3.22 12.46
C PHE A 477 24.45 -3.36 13.09
N LYS A 478 25.28 -4.24 12.53
CA LYS A 478 26.64 -4.47 13.02
C LYS A 478 27.64 -3.66 12.22
N ARG A 479 28.64 -3.11 12.88
CA ARG A 479 29.72 -2.40 12.19
C ARG A 479 30.43 -3.35 11.22
N SER A 480 30.54 -2.92 9.97
CA SER A 480 31.33 -3.61 8.95
C SER A 480 32.80 -3.58 9.37
N LYS A 481 33.52 -4.68 9.09
CA LYS A 481 34.96 -4.78 9.39
C LYS A 481 35.82 -3.93 8.49
#